data_AF-A0A947U8L2-F1
#
_entry.id   AF-A0A947U8L2-F1
#
_cell.length_a   1.000
_cell.length_b   1.000
_cell.length_c   1.000
_cell.angle_alpha   90.00
_cell.angle_beta   90.00
_cell.angle_gamma   90.00
#
_symmetry.space_group_name_H-M   'P 1'
#
loop_
_entity.id
_entity.type
_entity.pdbx_description
1 polymer ?
#
loop_
_entity_poly.entity_id
_entity_poly.type
_entity_poly.pdbx_seq_one_letter_code
_entity_poly.pdbx_strand_id
1 'polypeptide(L)'
;MTRRVVKTCLSLALASAASHGFASGFAINEQSVSNMGTAFAGRSSSADDASTVFGNPAGMARIKREQVSGGIALIHAKTDIDNASGSASGSNDGDMVPFIGA
;
A
#
# COMPACT_ATOMS: atom_id res chain seq x y z
N MET A 1 4.10 -25.83 -37.94
CA MET A 1 3.62 -24.46 -37.67
C MET A 1 3.13 -24.24 -36.23
N THR A 2 2.57 -25.25 -35.57
CA THR A 2 1.95 -25.18 -34.23
C THR A 2 2.87 -24.66 -33.11
N ARG A 3 4.15 -25.04 -33.09
CA ARG A 3 5.13 -24.57 -32.10
C ARG A 3 5.42 -23.07 -32.15
N ARG A 4 5.30 -22.42 -33.31
CA ARG A 4 5.52 -20.97 -33.42
C ARG A 4 4.32 -20.22 -32.86
N VAL A 5 3.11 -20.64 -33.22
CA VAL A 5 1.85 -20.04 -32.72
C VAL A 5 1.77 -20.10 -31.19
N VAL A 6 2.09 -21.25 -30.58
CA VAL A 6 2.11 -21.40 -29.12
C VAL A 6 3.12 -20.44 -28.47
N LYS A 7 4.30 -20.29 -29.05
CA LYS A 7 5.32 -19.35 -28.53
C LYS A 7 4.88 -17.90 -28.65
N THR A 8 4.25 -17.51 -29.76
CA THR A 8 3.78 -16.14 -29.99
C THR A 8 2.61 -15.79 -29.06
N CYS A 9 1.66 -16.72 -28.87
CA CYS A 9 0.56 -16.52 -27.91
C CYS A 9 1.06 -16.43 -26.47
N LEU A 10 2.04 -17.26 -26.09
CA LEU A 10 2.64 -17.20 -24.76
C LEU A 10 3.38 -15.88 -24.53
N SER A 11 4.16 -15.40 -25.51
CA SER A 11 4.81 -14.10 -25.41
C SER A 11 3.82 -12.94 -25.30
N LEU A 12 2.69 -13.03 -26.01
CA LEU A 12 1.65 -12.00 -25.97
C LEU A 12 0.94 -11.97 -24.61
N ALA A 13 0.68 -13.15 -24.02
CA ALA A 13 0.08 -13.27 -22.68
C ALA A 13 1.03 -12.76 -21.57
N LEU A 14 2.33 -13.03 -21.68
CA LEU A 14 3.33 -12.50 -20.74
C LEU A 14 3.45 -10.97 -20.87
N ALA A 15 3.43 -10.44 -22.08
CA ALA A 15 3.49 -9.01 -22.32
C ALA A 15 2.23 -8.28 -21.81
N SER A 16 1.04 -8.88 -21.95
CA SER A 16 -0.20 -8.29 -21.43
C SER A 16 -0.31 -8.33 -19.91
N ALA A 17 0.28 -9.33 -19.25
CA ALA A 17 0.34 -9.40 -17.80
C ALA A 17 1.34 -8.39 -17.18
N ALA A 18 2.41 -8.06 -17.90
CA ALA A 18 3.49 -7.19 -17.41
C ALA A 18 3.14 -5.69 -17.36
N SER A 19 1.98 -5.27 -17.87
CA SER A 19 1.60 -3.85 -17.96
C SER A 19 1.18 -3.21 -16.64
N HIS A 20 1.00 -3.99 -15.56
CA HIS A 20 0.51 -3.50 -14.28
C HIS A 20 1.64 -3.41 -13.25
N GLY A 21 2.17 -2.21 -13.04
CA GLY A 21 3.08 -1.91 -11.92
C GLY A 21 2.28 -1.50 -10.69
N PHE A 22 2.18 -2.37 -9.69
CA PHE A 22 1.57 -2.03 -8.40
C PHE A 22 2.54 -1.22 -7.54
N ALA A 23 2.59 0.10 -7.78
CA ALA A 23 3.33 1.02 -6.93
C ALA A 23 2.41 1.56 -5.82
N SER A 24 2.87 1.51 -4.57
CA SER A 24 2.16 2.00 -3.38
C SER A 24 2.18 3.54 -3.26
N GLY A 25 2.29 4.27 -4.38
CA GLY A 25 2.72 5.67 -4.41
C GLY A 25 1.98 6.62 -3.46
N PHE A 26 0.65 6.51 -3.40
CA PHE A 26 -0.20 7.27 -2.48
C PHE A 26 -1.05 6.38 -1.57
N ALA A 27 -0.72 5.09 -1.48
CA ALA A 27 -1.49 4.16 -0.67
C ALA A 27 -1.12 4.32 0.81
N ILE A 28 -2.11 4.65 1.64
CA ILE A 28 -1.97 4.85 3.08
C ILE A 28 -2.45 3.58 3.79
N ASN A 29 -1.62 3.04 4.70
CA ASN A 29 -1.89 1.78 5.42
C ASN A 29 -2.27 1.99 6.90
N GLU A 30 -2.13 3.21 7.39
CA GLU A 30 -2.27 3.66 8.79
C GLU A 30 -3.71 3.61 9.31
N GLN A 31 -4.29 2.42 9.34
CA GLN A 31 -5.67 2.18 9.76
C GLN A 31 -5.77 1.46 11.11
N SER A 32 -4.63 1.07 11.67
CA SER A 32 -4.54 0.42 12.98
C SER A 32 -3.25 0.80 13.68
N VAL A 33 -3.38 1.26 14.91
CA VAL A 33 -2.24 1.55 15.79
C VAL A 33 -1.56 0.26 16.24
N SER A 34 -2.31 -0.82 16.44
CA SER A 34 -1.73 -2.11 16.87
C SER A 34 -0.86 -2.73 15.76
N ASN A 35 -1.32 -2.65 14.50
CA ASN A 35 -0.56 -3.15 13.36
C ASN A 35 0.59 -2.21 12.95
N MET A 36 0.52 -0.91 13.25
CA MET A 36 1.62 0.03 12.98
C MET A 36 2.91 -0.40 13.68
N GLY A 37 2.82 -0.90 14.92
CA GLY A 37 3.96 -1.41 15.68
C GLY A 37 4.65 -2.65 15.06
N THR A 38 3.95 -3.38 14.19
CA THR A 38 4.48 -4.55 13.48
C THR A 38 4.75 -4.27 12.00
N ALA A 39 4.78 -3.00 11.60
CA ALA A 39 4.88 -2.58 10.19
C ALA A 39 3.80 -3.22 9.30
N PHE A 40 2.61 -3.43 9.85
CA PHE A 40 1.45 -4.07 9.22
C PHE A 40 1.64 -5.54 8.81
N ALA A 41 2.68 -6.20 9.34
CA ALA A 41 2.92 -7.61 9.09
C ALA A 41 1.74 -8.45 9.61
N GLY A 42 1.12 -9.23 8.72
CA GLY A 42 0.01 -10.11 9.08
C GLY A 42 -1.29 -9.37 9.43
N ARG A 43 -1.48 -8.11 9.00
CA ARG A 43 -2.68 -7.28 9.30
C ARG A 43 -4.05 -7.92 9.01
N SER A 44 -4.09 -8.89 8.08
CA SER A 44 -5.31 -9.63 7.73
C SER A 44 -5.44 -10.97 8.48
N SER A 45 -4.46 -11.35 9.28
CA SER A 45 -4.40 -12.65 9.98
C SER A 45 -4.32 -12.50 11.50
N SER A 46 -3.71 -11.42 11.99
CA SER A 46 -3.67 -11.10 13.40
C SER A 46 -5.00 -10.45 13.80
N ALA A 47 -5.67 -11.00 14.82
CA ALA A 47 -6.94 -10.51 15.34
C ALA A 47 -6.69 -9.77 16.67
N ASP A 48 -5.75 -8.82 16.62
CA ASP A 48 -5.29 -8.08 17.80
C ASP A 48 -6.29 -7.00 18.19
N ASP A 49 -6.98 -6.39 17.21
CA ASP A 49 -8.08 -5.48 17.45
C ASP A 49 -9.14 -5.46 16.33
N ALA A 50 -10.20 -4.68 16.52
CA ALA A 50 -11.31 -4.56 15.59
C ALA A 50 -10.90 -4.03 14.20
N SER A 51 -9.72 -3.43 14.04
CA SER A 51 -9.20 -3.02 12.73
C SER A 51 -8.95 -4.19 11.77
N THR A 52 -8.76 -5.41 12.28
CA THR A 52 -8.56 -6.61 11.45
C THR A 52 -9.73 -6.83 10.50
N VAL A 53 -10.94 -6.39 10.85
CA VAL A 53 -12.14 -6.49 10.01
C VAL A 53 -11.96 -5.81 8.66
N PHE A 54 -11.21 -4.71 8.61
CA PHE A 54 -10.93 -3.97 7.38
C PHE A 54 -10.17 -4.83 6.36
N GLY A 55 -9.19 -5.62 6.83
CA GLY A 55 -8.35 -6.47 5.98
C GLY A 55 -8.83 -7.91 5.85
N ASN A 56 -9.61 -8.41 6.82
CA ASN A 56 -10.17 -9.76 6.85
C ASN A 56 -11.36 -9.85 7.84
N PRO A 57 -12.61 -9.77 7.36
CA PRO A 57 -13.79 -9.85 8.23
C PRO A 57 -13.95 -11.20 8.94
N ALA A 58 -13.35 -12.29 8.43
CA ALA A 58 -13.35 -13.58 9.13
C ALA A 58 -12.52 -13.55 10.43
N GLY A 59 -11.59 -12.59 10.55
CA GLY A 59 -10.82 -12.34 11.78
C GLY A 59 -11.70 -11.99 12.99
N MET A 60 -12.93 -11.49 12.77
CA MET A 60 -13.90 -11.23 13.86
C MET A 60 -14.19 -12.46 14.71
N ALA A 61 -14.15 -13.66 14.11
CA ALA A 61 -14.37 -14.91 14.84
C ALA A 61 -13.34 -15.16 15.96
N ARG A 62 -12.18 -14.48 15.92
CA ARG A 62 -11.14 -14.59 16.95
C ARG A 62 -11.19 -13.47 17.99
N ILE A 63 -12.01 -12.45 17.77
CA ILE A 63 -12.24 -11.36 18.75
C ILE A 63 -13.24 -11.87 19.78
N LYS A 64 -12.81 -11.99 21.04
CA LYS A 64 -13.56 -12.68 22.10
C LYS A 64 -14.73 -11.89 22.69
N ARG A 65 -14.76 -10.56 22.48
CA ARG A 65 -15.70 -9.62 23.11
C ARG A 65 -15.96 -8.45 22.15
N GLU A 66 -17.02 -7.69 22.38
CA GLU A 66 -17.24 -6.43 21.67
C GLU A 66 -16.04 -5.49 21.86
N GLN A 67 -15.52 -4.97 20.75
CA GLN A 67 -14.33 -4.12 20.74
C GLN A 67 -14.56 -2.96 19.78
N VAL A 68 -14.25 -1.75 20.24
CA VAL A 68 -14.19 -0.56 19.41
C VAL A 68 -12.71 -0.15 19.33
N SER A 69 -12.23 0.11 18.11
CA SER A 69 -10.85 0.52 17.85
C SER A 69 -10.85 1.82 17.07
N GLY A 70 -9.96 2.73 17.45
CA GLY A 70 -9.77 4.04 16.83
C GLY A 70 -8.42 4.59 17.24
N GLY A 71 -7.79 5.32 16.33
CA GLY A 71 -6.47 5.91 16.54
C GLY A 71 -6.24 7.05 15.56
N ILE A 72 -5.20 7.83 15.82
CA ILE A 72 -4.76 8.93 14.96
C ILE A 72 -3.34 8.62 14.54
N ALA A 73 -3.06 8.70 13.23
CA ALA A 73 -1.73 8.54 12.68
C ALA A 73 -1.27 9.85 12.02
N LEU A 74 -0.04 10.26 12.30
CA LEU A 74 0.59 11.42 11.67
C LEU A 74 1.72 10.94 10.77
N ILE A 75 1.60 11.23 9.47
CA ILE A 75 2.62 10.85 8.49
C ILE A 75 3.44 12.08 8.16
N HIS A 76 4.75 11.99 8.41
CA HIS A 76 5.72 13.00 8.00
C HIS A 76 6.73 12.34 7.06
N ALA A 77 6.53 12.55 5.75
CA ALA A 77 7.44 12.04 4.73
C ALA A 77 8.43 13.15 4.33
N LYS A 78 9.73 12.91 4.55
CA LYS A 78 10.80 13.78 4.03
C LYS A 78 11.29 13.21 2.70
N THR A 79 11.21 14.01 1.66
CA THR A 79 11.74 13.67 0.34
C THR A 79 12.77 14.73 -0.04
N ASP A 80 13.88 14.31 -0.63
CA ASP A 80 14.96 15.20 -1.06
C ASP A 80 15.32 14.82 -2.50
N ILE A 81 15.24 15.77 -3.42
CA ILE A 81 15.43 15.52 -4.85
C ILE A 81 16.74 16.17 -5.30
N ASP A 82 17.78 15.36 -5.42
CA ASP A 82 19.06 15.78 -5.98
C ASP A 82 19.01 15.91 -7.51
N ASN A 83 19.75 16.88 -8.05
CA ASN A 83 19.95 17.07 -9.49
C ASN A 83 18.65 17.36 -10.28
N ALA A 84 17.68 17.99 -9.64
CA ALA A 84 16.42 18.38 -10.26
C ALA A 84 16.62 19.43 -11.36
N SER A 85 15.96 19.23 -12.49
CA SER A 85 15.94 20.19 -13.61
C SER A 85 14.52 20.31 -14.15
N GLY A 86 14.05 21.54 -14.36
CA GLY A 86 12.69 21.80 -14.79
C GLY A 86 12.47 23.25 -15.18
N SER A 87 11.54 23.50 -16.10
CA SER A 87 11.21 24.84 -16.60
C SER A 87 10.27 25.62 -15.67
N ALA A 88 9.73 24.96 -14.64
CA ALA A 88 8.84 25.54 -13.64
C ALA A 88 9.61 25.88 -12.36
N SER A 89 9.28 27.01 -11.74
CA SER A 89 9.82 27.40 -10.43
C SER A 89 9.10 26.63 -9.32
N GLY A 90 9.85 26.04 -8.40
CA GLY A 90 9.34 25.23 -7.27
C GLY A 90 10.46 24.82 -6.32
N SER A 91 10.13 24.04 -5.28
CA SER A 91 11.11 23.42 -4.38
C SER A 91 11.41 21.97 -4.79
N ASN A 92 12.61 21.49 -4.46
CA ASN A 92 13.04 20.10 -4.59
C ASN A 92 12.88 19.31 -3.30
N ASP A 93 12.33 19.93 -2.24
CA ASP A 93 12.16 19.35 -0.90
C ASP A 93 10.97 18.39 -0.81
N GLY A 94 10.41 17.99 -1.96
CA GLY A 94 9.38 16.97 -2.04
C GLY A 94 8.07 17.32 -1.37
N ASP A 95 7.64 18.59 -1.50
CA ASP A 95 6.36 19.16 -1.04
C ASP A 95 5.09 18.46 -1.59
N MET A 96 5.26 17.38 -2.35
CA MET A 96 4.18 16.55 -2.91
C MET A 96 3.43 15.74 -1.83
N VAL A 97 4.04 15.51 -0.67
CA VAL A 97 3.38 14.82 0.45
C VAL A 97 2.94 15.85 1.50
N PRO A 98 1.65 16.23 1.54
CA PRO A 98 1.17 17.12 2.60
C PRO A 98 1.31 16.43 3.96
N PHE A 99 1.39 17.20 5.04
CA PHE A 99 1.21 16.63 6.38
C PHE A 99 -0.23 16.11 6.48
N ILE A 100 -0.39 14.79 6.58
CA ILE A 100 -1.70 14.14 6.62
C ILE A 100 -1.88 13.48 7.99
N GLY A 101 -2.98 13.82 8.65
CA GLY A 101 -3.51 13.07 9.78
C GLY A 101 -4.55 12.07 9.26
N ALA A 102 -4.35 10.78 9.53
CA ALA A 102 -5.29 9.70 9.24
C ALA A 102 -5.99 9.23 10.51
#